data_AF-A0A9P7X0B3-F1
#
_entry.id   AF-A0A9P7X0B3-F1
#
_cell.length_a   1.000
_cell.length_b   1.000
_cell.length_c   1.000
_cell.angle_alpha   90.00
_cell.angle_beta   90.00
_cell.angle_gamma   90.00
#
_symmetry.space_group_name_H-M   'P 1'
#
loop_
_entity.id
_entity.type
_entity.pdbx_description
1 polymer ?
#
loop_
_entity_poly.entity_id
_entity_poly.type
_entity_poly.pdbx_seq_one_letter_code
_entity_poly.pdbx_strand_id
1 'polypeptide(L)'
;MLADPNILDPETQLEGILSSNDAIRLDDIYGQILDRACPTSSHRSLLALFRDILGALVVARVPINIHTLASLLSPDSVEDQRKGNYGQRSKHERFANRIRISVLCLQAVLIVPDVEAPQARDAKPIRFIHSSFIDYLTDESRCEPRFLLDLSKQHEQLAIGCLRRMRNLERNMCDLDPSLLNYEVKDLEERVKENISPGLQYARAHMPEHVSQTPAGSAEVGSLLREFSQVGLMNWLEGLSLMGRVHEAVGIALLIELWLKSSCTRTSPVPKYSAVCSYTRHPPQ
;
A
#
# COMPACT_ATOMS: atom_id res chain seq x y z
N MET A 1 13.70 -2.70 -49.38
CA MET A 1 14.72 -1.65 -49.16
C MET A 1 14.43 -0.98 -47.83
N LEU A 2 14.81 -1.61 -46.72
CA LEU A 2 14.78 -1.03 -45.36
C LEU A 2 15.75 -1.84 -44.50
N ALA A 3 17.04 -1.51 -44.56
CA ALA A 3 18.03 -2.00 -43.61
C ALA A 3 19.16 -0.97 -43.59
N ASP A 4 18.87 0.20 -43.04
CA ASP A 4 19.94 1.08 -42.58
C ASP A 4 20.46 0.47 -41.28
N PRO A 5 21.73 0.02 -41.22
CA PRO A 5 22.30 -0.58 -40.02
C PRO A 5 22.30 0.37 -38.82
N ASN A 6 22.17 1.68 -39.01
CA ASN A 6 22.00 2.65 -37.92
C ASN A 6 20.57 2.65 -37.34
N ILE A 7 19.58 2.07 -38.02
CA ILE A 7 18.19 1.94 -37.53
C ILE A 7 18.02 0.64 -36.70
N LEU A 8 18.96 -0.30 -36.81
CA LEU A 8 18.92 -1.60 -36.12
C LEU A 8 19.64 -1.61 -34.77
N ASP A 9 20.20 -0.48 -34.34
CA ASP A 9 20.82 -0.35 -33.02
C ASP A 9 19.84 0.31 -32.03
N PRO A 10 19.12 -0.49 -31.21
CA PRO A 10 18.16 0.03 -30.25
C PRO A 10 18.81 0.85 -29.14
N GLU A 11 20.10 0.66 -28.84
CA GLU A 11 20.79 1.40 -27.77
C GLU A 11 21.08 2.84 -28.19
N THR A 12 21.67 3.07 -29.37
CA THR A 12 21.86 4.45 -29.87
C THR A 12 20.55 5.15 -30.20
N GLN A 13 19.51 4.42 -30.63
CA GLN A 13 18.17 5.00 -30.78
C GLN A 13 17.59 5.45 -29.44
N LEU A 14 17.72 4.61 -28.41
CA LEU A 14 17.28 4.96 -27.07
C LEU A 14 18.09 6.14 -26.53
N GLU A 15 19.41 6.17 -26.68
CA GLU A 15 20.24 7.31 -26.29
C GLU A 15 19.85 8.59 -27.05
N GLY A 16 19.55 8.50 -28.35
CA GLY A 16 19.05 9.62 -29.14
C GLY A 16 17.69 10.16 -28.67
N ILE A 17 16.79 9.27 -28.25
CA ILE A 17 15.49 9.64 -27.70
C ILE A 17 15.64 10.20 -26.27
N LEU A 18 16.48 9.60 -25.43
CA LEU A 18 16.75 10.06 -24.07
C LEU A 18 17.49 11.40 -24.03
N SER A 19 18.30 11.69 -25.06
CA SER A 19 18.94 13.00 -25.25
C SER A 19 18.01 14.03 -25.89
N SER A 20 16.83 13.63 -26.38
CA SER A 20 15.81 14.56 -26.86
C SER A 20 15.06 15.22 -25.69
N ASN A 21 14.66 16.47 -25.87
CA ASN A 21 13.90 17.22 -24.86
C ASN A 21 12.47 16.70 -24.62
N ASP A 22 12.05 15.62 -25.29
CA ASP A 22 10.68 15.13 -25.20
C ASP A 22 10.34 14.55 -23.82
N ALA A 23 11.33 13.98 -23.10
CA ALA A 23 11.15 13.57 -21.71
C ALA A 23 10.87 14.77 -20.78
N ILE A 24 11.64 15.85 -20.94
CA ILE A 24 11.46 17.10 -20.18
C ILE A 24 10.08 17.70 -20.47
N ARG A 25 9.62 17.66 -21.73
CA ARG A 25 8.29 18.15 -22.12
C ARG A 25 7.16 17.34 -21.50
N LEU A 26 7.34 16.03 -21.30
CA LEU A 26 6.36 15.18 -20.64
C LEU A 26 6.28 15.50 -19.14
N ASP A 27 7.43 15.70 -18.51
CA ASP A 27 7.52 16.07 -17.09
C ASP A 27 6.86 17.43 -16.82
N ASP A 28 7.03 18.41 -17.71
CA ASP A 28 6.32 19.71 -17.66
C ASP A 28 4.80 19.53 -17.73
N ILE A 29 4.31 18.60 -18.57
CA ILE A 29 2.88 18.30 -18.68
C ILE A 29 2.37 17.66 -17.38
N TYR A 30 3.13 16.73 -16.80
CA TYR A 30 2.77 16.10 -15.54
C TYR A 30 2.73 17.07 -14.37
N GLY A 31 3.71 17.96 -14.26
CA GLY A 31 3.71 19.07 -13.31
C GLY A 31 2.44 19.91 -13.46
N GLN A 32 2.11 20.36 -14.67
CA GLN A 32 0.91 21.16 -14.92
C GLN A 32 -0.40 20.43 -14.56
N ILE A 33 -0.50 19.12 -14.80
CA ILE A 33 -1.67 18.32 -14.43
C ILE A 33 -1.81 18.28 -12.90
N LEU A 34 -0.72 18.00 -12.19
CA LEU A 34 -0.69 17.95 -10.72
C LEU A 34 -1.00 19.32 -10.11
N ASP A 35 -0.47 20.40 -10.67
CA ASP A 35 -0.72 21.78 -10.23
C ASP A 35 -2.17 22.19 -10.36
N ARG A 36 -2.82 21.79 -11.46
CA ARG A 36 -4.25 22.05 -11.65
C ARG A 36 -5.11 21.22 -10.70
N ALA A 37 -4.70 19.99 -10.40
CA ALA A 37 -5.41 19.11 -9.48
C ALA A 37 -5.21 19.52 -8.01
N CYS A 38 -4.02 19.98 -7.63
CA CYS A 38 -3.66 20.40 -6.28
C CYS A 38 -2.75 21.65 -6.33
N PRO A 39 -3.33 22.86 -6.43
CA PRO A 39 -2.57 24.11 -6.52
C PRO A 39 -1.68 24.36 -5.30
N THR A 40 -0.65 25.20 -5.44
CA THR A 40 0.28 25.56 -4.33
C THR A 40 -0.41 26.23 -3.15
N SER A 41 -1.56 26.87 -3.38
CA SER A 41 -2.43 27.45 -2.35
C SER A 41 -3.23 26.40 -1.56
N SER A 42 -3.16 25.13 -1.94
CA SER A 42 -3.85 24.03 -1.27
C SER A 42 -3.38 23.88 0.17
N HIS A 43 -4.33 23.59 1.06
CA HIS A 43 -4.02 23.32 2.46
C HIS A 43 -3.11 22.09 2.60
N ARG A 44 -2.16 22.12 3.54
CA ARG A 44 -1.16 21.04 3.74
C ARG A 44 -1.81 19.66 3.90
N SER A 45 -2.95 19.57 4.58
CA SER A 45 -3.70 18.32 4.78
C SER A 45 -4.34 17.78 3.50
N LEU A 46 -4.68 18.65 2.53
CA LEU A 46 -5.18 18.23 1.22
C LEU A 46 -4.04 17.62 0.40
N LEU A 47 -2.88 18.29 0.37
CA LEU A 47 -1.69 17.79 -0.31
C LEU A 47 -1.22 16.45 0.28
N ALA A 48 -1.24 16.32 1.62
CA ALA A 48 -0.93 15.06 2.29
C ALA A 48 -1.87 13.93 1.83
N LEU A 49 -3.19 14.15 1.91
CA LEU A 49 -4.16 13.16 1.43
C LEU A 49 -3.97 12.83 -0.06
N PHE A 50 -3.67 13.83 -0.88
CA PHE A 50 -3.44 13.64 -2.31
C PHE A 50 -2.22 12.75 -2.58
N ARG A 51 -1.13 12.96 -1.83
CA ARG A 51 0.05 12.09 -1.87
C ARG A 51 -0.24 10.69 -1.35
N ASP A 52 -1.00 10.57 -0.26
CA ASP A 52 -1.39 9.26 0.29
C ASP A 52 -2.23 8.47 -0.74
N ILE A 53 -3.15 9.13 -1.44
CA ILE A 53 -3.96 8.53 -2.51
C ILE A 53 -3.07 8.05 -3.67
N LEU A 54 -2.24 8.94 -4.23
CA LEU A 54 -1.38 8.59 -5.36
C LEU A 54 -0.35 7.53 -4.98
N GLY A 55 0.27 7.70 -3.81
CA GLY A 55 1.21 6.76 -3.22
C GLY A 55 0.62 5.38 -3.07
N ALA A 56 -0.55 5.28 -2.45
CA ALA A 56 -1.27 4.01 -2.32
C ALA A 56 -1.60 3.38 -3.67
N LEU A 57 -2.02 4.17 -4.67
CA LEU A 57 -2.26 3.65 -6.02
C LEU A 57 -0.99 3.14 -6.70
N VAL A 58 0.15 3.81 -6.48
CA VAL A 58 1.46 3.41 -7.04
C VAL A 58 1.95 2.11 -6.43
N VAL A 59 1.90 1.98 -5.09
CA VAL A 59 2.44 0.80 -4.40
C VAL A 59 1.45 -0.37 -4.32
N ALA A 60 0.20 -0.18 -4.75
CA ALA A 60 -0.80 -1.23 -4.73
C ALA A 60 -0.38 -2.42 -5.60
N ARG A 61 -0.47 -3.63 -5.06
CA ARG A 61 -0.07 -4.86 -5.75
C ARG A 61 -1.02 -5.25 -6.88
N VAL A 62 -2.28 -4.86 -6.73
CA VAL A 62 -3.33 -4.98 -7.73
C VAL A 62 -4.08 -3.64 -7.82
N PRO A 63 -4.62 -3.28 -8.98
CA PRO A 63 -5.45 -2.08 -9.10
C PRO A 63 -6.58 -2.09 -8.06
N ILE A 64 -6.68 -1.02 -7.27
CA ILE A 64 -7.65 -0.88 -6.18
C ILE A 64 -8.76 0.10 -6.56
N ASN A 65 -9.98 -0.17 -6.07
CA ASN A 65 -11.11 0.72 -6.24
C ASN A 65 -11.22 1.76 -5.11
N ILE A 66 -12.09 2.75 -5.29
CA ILE A 66 -12.25 3.88 -4.36
C ILE A 66 -12.61 3.40 -2.95
N HIS A 67 -13.47 2.39 -2.79
CA HIS A 67 -13.87 1.90 -1.47
C HIS A 67 -12.77 1.09 -0.78
N THR A 68 -12.03 0.25 -1.51
CA THR A 68 -10.85 -0.43 -0.98
C THR A 68 -9.83 0.60 -0.51
N LEU A 69 -9.50 1.59 -1.34
CA LEU A 69 -8.58 2.67 -1.01
C LEU A 69 -9.05 3.48 0.20
N ALA A 70 -10.34 3.85 0.24
CA ALA A 70 -10.95 4.55 1.37
C ALA A 70 -10.84 3.73 2.66
N SER A 71 -11.09 2.42 2.60
CA SER A 71 -11.00 1.55 3.77
C SER A 71 -9.58 1.44 4.32
N LEU A 72 -8.56 1.46 3.46
CA LEU A 72 -7.15 1.33 3.83
C LEU A 72 -6.56 2.65 4.33
N LEU A 73 -6.92 3.78 3.71
CA LEU A 73 -6.41 5.11 4.09
C LEU A 73 -7.24 5.81 5.16
N SER A 74 -8.39 5.26 5.56
CA SER A 74 -9.24 5.90 6.57
C SER A 74 -8.52 5.97 7.93
N PRO A 75 -8.39 7.17 8.52
CA PRO A 75 -7.77 7.34 9.84
C PRO A 75 -8.61 6.71 10.96
N ASP A 76 -9.92 6.54 10.75
CA ASP A 76 -10.91 6.03 11.71
C ASP A 76 -11.19 4.50 11.55
N SER A 77 -10.33 3.73 10.88
CA SER A 77 -10.59 2.36 10.37
C SER A 77 -10.85 1.24 11.40
N VAL A 78 -11.15 1.56 12.66
CA VAL A 78 -11.77 0.58 13.57
C VAL A 78 -13.24 0.45 13.16
N GLU A 79 -13.57 -0.61 12.41
CA GLU A 79 -14.94 -1.10 12.25
C GLU A 79 -15.43 -1.58 13.63
N ASP A 80 -15.88 -0.63 14.43
CA ASP A 80 -16.50 -0.86 15.72
C ASP A 80 -17.94 -1.32 15.44
N GLN A 81 -18.12 -2.59 15.04
CA GLN A 81 -19.42 -3.18 14.66
C GLN A 81 -20.48 -3.09 15.79
N ARG A 82 -20.08 -2.72 17.01
CA ARG A 82 -20.94 -2.49 18.18
C ARG A 82 -21.64 -1.13 18.20
N LYS A 83 -21.21 -0.15 17.40
CA LYS A 83 -21.90 1.15 17.29
C LYS A 83 -22.76 1.14 16.03
N GLY A 84 -24.05 1.48 16.16
CA GLY A 84 -25.00 1.42 15.05
C GLY A 84 -24.46 1.99 13.73
N ASN A 85 -24.65 1.23 12.65
CA ASN A 85 -24.06 1.42 11.32
C ASN A 85 -24.28 2.80 10.65
N TYR A 86 -25.20 3.62 11.15
CA TYR A 86 -25.55 4.91 10.54
C TYR A 86 -24.39 5.92 10.52
N GLY A 87 -23.58 5.98 11.59
CA GLY A 87 -22.52 6.99 11.72
C GLY A 87 -21.23 6.66 10.95
N GLN A 88 -20.82 5.38 10.95
CA GLN A 88 -19.60 4.92 10.28
C GLN A 88 -19.75 4.89 8.77
N ARG A 89 -20.88 4.40 8.25
CA ARG A 89 -21.16 4.36 6.81
C ARG A 89 -21.12 5.77 6.21
N SER A 90 -21.65 6.77 6.94
CA SER A 90 -21.58 8.18 6.54
C SER A 90 -20.16 8.76 6.56
N LYS A 91 -19.30 8.38 7.51
CA LYS A 91 -17.89 8.81 7.54
C LYS A 91 -17.08 8.20 6.39
N HIS A 92 -17.18 6.89 6.20
CA HIS A 92 -16.50 6.18 5.12
C HIS A 92 -16.90 6.74 3.76
N GLU A 93 -18.21 6.95 3.53
CA GLU A 93 -18.71 7.50 2.27
C GLU A 93 -18.21 8.94 2.03
N ARG A 94 -18.14 9.78 3.07
CA ARG A 94 -17.54 11.11 2.94
C ARG A 94 -16.06 11.04 2.56
N PHE A 95 -15.31 10.11 3.14
CA PHE A 95 -13.89 9.94 2.81
C PHE A 95 -13.70 9.38 1.39
N ALA A 96 -14.49 8.38 0.99
CA ALA A 96 -14.54 7.85 -0.36
C ALA A 96 -14.87 8.94 -1.39
N ASN A 97 -15.80 9.84 -1.08
CA ASN A 97 -16.11 10.99 -1.94
C ASN A 97 -14.94 11.97 -2.08
N ARG A 98 -14.15 12.20 -1.02
CA ARG A 98 -12.93 13.02 -1.11
C ARG A 98 -11.88 12.38 -2.00
N ILE A 99 -11.69 11.06 -1.88
CA ILE A 99 -10.81 10.29 -2.78
C ILE A 99 -11.30 10.42 -4.22
N ARG A 100 -12.60 10.20 -4.45
CA ARG A 100 -13.23 10.30 -5.77
C ARG A 100 -12.97 11.65 -6.44
N ILE A 101 -13.22 12.75 -5.73
CA ILE A 101 -12.95 14.09 -6.25
C ILE A 101 -11.46 14.25 -6.60
N SER A 102 -10.56 13.78 -5.73
CA SER A 102 -9.11 13.89 -5.93
C SER A 102 -8.63 13.14 -7.17
N VAL A 103 -9.14 11.92 -7.41
CA VAL A 103 -8.75 11.12 -8.59
C VAL A 103 -9.44 11.60 -9.87
N LEU A 104 -10.65 12.17 -9.78
CA LEU A 104 -11.33 12.76 -10.94
C LEU A 104 -10.58 13.99 -11.49
N CYS A 105 -9.92 14.76 -10.62
CA CYS A 105 -9.03 15.85 -11.05
C CYS A 105 -7.83 15.37 -11.87
N LEU A 106 -7.56 14.06 -11.91
CA LEU A 106 -6.42 13.44 -12.58
C LEU A 106 -6.83 12.53 -13.74
N GLN A 107 -8.03 12.68 -14.32
CA GLN A 107 -8.48 11.86 -15.46
C GLN A 107 -7.56 11.91 -16.69
N ALA A 108 -6.71 12.94 -16.81
CA ALA A 108 -5.70 13.02 -17.85
C ALA A 108 -4.58 11.97 -17.73
N VAL A 109 -4.38 11.40 -16.54
CA VAL A 109 -3.32 10.42 -16.22
C VAL A 109 -3.85 9.18 -15.50
N LEU A 110 -5.09 9.21 -15.03
CA LEU A 110 -5.79 8.11 -14.38
C LEU A 110 -7.04 7.70 -15.16
N ILE A 111 -7.23 6.40 -15.33
CA ILE A 111 -8.50 5.81 -15.69
C ILE A 111 -9.32 5.66 -14.40
N VAL A 112 -10.34 6.52 -14.28
CA VAL A 112 -11.33 6.44 -13.20
C VAL A 112 -12.63 5.92 -13.80
N PRO A 113 -13.10 4.72 -13.41
CA PRO A 113 -14.29 4.12 -14.01
C PRO A 113 -15.54 4.99 -13.89
N ASP A 114 -16.27 5.10 -15.00
CA ASP A 114 -17.34 6.07 -15.22
C ASP A 114 -18.67 5.73 -14.51
N VAL A 115 -19.49 6.77 -14.38
CA VAL A 115 -20.65 6.99 -13.50
C VAL A 115 -21.96 6.37 -14.01
N GLU A 116 -21.96 5.76 -15.20
CA GLU A 116 -23.19 5.35 -15.89
C GLU A 116 -23.94 4.16 -15.24
N ALA A 117 -23.35 3.49 -14.25
CA ALA A 117 -24.02 2.43 -13.47
C ALA A 117 -23.78 2.62 -11.95
N PRO A 118 -24.75 3.16 -11.18
CA PRO A 118 -24.60 3.51 -9.76
C PRO A 118 -24.14 2.36 -8.86
N GLN A 119 -24.52 1.12 -9.18
CA GLN A 119 -24.19 -0.08 -8.42
C GLN A 119 -22.76 -0.60 -8.70
N ALA A 120 -22.19 -0.27 -9.87
CA ALA A 120 -20.90 -0.77 -10.36
C ALA A 120 -19.80 0.31 -10.37
N ARG A 121 -20.16 1.56 -10.07
CA ARG A 121 -19.33 2.77 -10.13
C ARG A 121 -18.01 2.64 -9.37
N ASP A 122 -18.07 2.03 -8.19
CA ASP A 122 -16.93 1.93 -7.27
C ASP A 122 -16.41 0.51 -7.09
N ALA A 123 -16.93 -0.44 -7.86
CA ALA A 123 -16.42 -1.81 -7.91
C ALA A 123 -15.17 -1.91 -8.78
N LYS A 124 -15.09 -1.10 -9.85
CA LYS A 124 -13.98 -1.08 -10.79
C LYS A 124 -12.77 -0.34 -10.21
N PRO A 125 -11.54 -0.81 -10.48
CA PRO A 125 -10.33 -0.21 -9.93
C PRO A 125 -9.91 1.06 -10.68
N ILE A 126 -9.21 1.94 -9.97
CA ILE A 126 -8.47 3.07 -10.55
C ILE A 126 -7.17 2.55 -11.16
N ARG A 127 -6.78 3.07 -12.33
CA ARG A 127 -5.53 2.69 -13.00
C ARG A 127 -4.79 3.91 -13.52
N PHE A 128 -3.47 3.84 -13.54
CA PHE A 128 -2.66 4.80 -14.31
C PHE A 128 -2.80 4.52 -15.80
N ILE A 129 -2.83 5.58 -16.62
CA ILE A 129 -2.85 5.48 -18.08
C ILE A 129 -1.49 4.97 -18.60
N HIS A 130 -0.39 5.46 -18.01
CA HIS A 130 0.96 5.11 -18.44
C HIS A 130 1.94 5.09 -17.26
N SER A 131 2.95 4.22 -17.33
CA SER A 131 3.97 4.05 -16.29
C SER A 131 4.85 5.29 -16.12
N SER A 132 5.10 6.07 -17.18
CA SER A 132 5.94 7.28 -17.11
C SER A 132 5.45 8.33 -16.11
N PHE A 133 4.16 8.37 -15.80
CA PHE A 133 3.63 9.23 -14.73
C PHE A 133 4.00 8.71 -13.34
N ILE A 134 4.01 7.39 -13.16
CA ILE A 134 4.53 6.76 -11.94
C ILE A 134 6.03 7.05 -11.83
N ASP A 135 6.78 6.85 -12.92
CA ASP A 135 8.23 7.12 -12.95
C ASP A 135 8.51 8.57 -12.57
N TYR A 136 7.76 9.53 -13.15
CA TYR A 136 7.81 10.93 -12.77
C TYR A 136 7.59 11.10 -11.26
N LEU A 137 6.48 10.59 -10.68
CA LEU A 137 6.16 10.77 -9.26
C LEU A 137 7.17 10.17 -8.27
N THR A 138 8.06 9.28 -8.72
CA THR A 138 9.01 8.54 -7.87
C THR A 138 10.47 8.94 -8.07
N ASP A 139 10.75 9.82 -9.03
CA ASP A 139 12.10 10.28 -9.37
C ASP A 139 12.31 11.72 -8.89
N GLU A 140 13.23 11.91 -7.94
CA GLU A 140 13.54 13.24 -7.37
C GLU A 140 14.15 14.22 -8.37
N SER A 141 14.75 13.71 -9.46
CA SER A 141 15.36 14.54 -10.50
C SER A 141 14.33 15.09 -11.49
N ARG A 142 13.13 14.48 -11.51
CA ARG A 142 12.05 14.81 -12.45
C ARG A 142 10.87 15.48 -11.75
N CYS A 143 10.46 14.97 -10.59
CA CYS A 143 9.27 15.45 -9.89
C CYS A 143 9.53 16.72 -9.09
N GLU A 144 8.55 17.62 -9.07
CA GLU A 144 8.49 18.65 -8.05
C GLU A 144 8.49 18.05 -6.62
N PRO A 145 9.30 18.55 -5.68
CA PRO A 145 9.45 17.98 -4.33
C PRO A 145 8.14 17.84 -3.53
N ARG A 146 7.15 18.69 -3.84
CA ARG A 146 5.85 18.66 -3.15
C ARG A 146 5.01 17.43 -3.51
N PHE A 147 5.17 16.90 -4.72
CA PHE A 147 4.43 15.73 -5.24
C PHE A 147 5.24 14.44 -5.21
N LEU A 148 6.56 14.53 -5.07
CA LEU A 148 7.46 13.38 -4.99
C LEU A 148 7.00 12.36 -3.94
N LEU A 149 6.92 11.09 -4.33
CA LEU A 149 6.47 10.00 -3.49
C LEU A 149 7.66 9.24 -2.91
N ASP A 150 7.68 9.13 -1.58
CA ASP A 150 8.56 8.20 -0.87
C ASP A 150 7.87 6.84 -0.80
N LEU A 151 8.25 5.92 -1.68
CA LEU A 151 7.62 4.60 -1.82
C LEU A 151 7.65 3.80 -0.52
N SER A 152 8.72 3.86 0.25
CA SER A 152 8.82 3.16 1.53
C SER A 152 7.80 3.67 2.53
N LYS A 153 7.56 4.99 2.59
CA LYS A 153 6.47 5.56 3.38
C LYS A 153 5.08 5.15 2.87
N GLN A 154 4.90 5.01 1.57
CA GLN A 154 3.61 4.57 1.02
C GLN A 154 3.31 3.11 1.36
N HIS A 155 4.33 2.24 1.31
CA HIS A 155 4.23 0.86 1.79
C HIS A 155 3.91 0.80 3.29
N GLU A 156 4.55 1.65 4.10
CA GLU A 156 4.25 1.75 5.54
C GLU A 156 2.79 2.13 5.79
N GLN A 157 2.28 3.16 5.10
CA GLN A 157 0.88 3.58 5.24
C GLN A 157 -0.10 2.46 4.87
N LEU A 158 0.12 1.76 3.75
CA LEU A 158 -0.72 0.64 3.38
C LEU A 158 -0.58 -0.55 4.33
N ALA A 159 0.60 -0.82 4.86
CA ALA A 159 0.80 -1.85 5.89
C ALA A 159 -0.04 -1.55 7.13
N ILE A 160 0.02 -0.31 7.62
CA ILE A 160 -0.78 0.18 8.76
C ILE A 160 -2.27 0.02 8.45
N GLY A 161 -2.71 0.49 7.29
CA GLY A 161 -4.11 0.37 6.85
C GLY A 161 -4.58 -1.08 6.83
N CYS A 162 -3.82 -1.97 6.22
CA CYS A 162 -4.15 -3.39 6.16
C CYS A 162 -4.22 -4.04 7.56
N LEU A 163 -3.23 -3.77 8.41
CA LEU A 163 -3.19 -4.33 9.76
C LEU A 163 -4.35 -3.83 10.63
N ARG A 164 -4.68 -2.54 10.56
CA ARG A 164 -5.83 -1.96 11.27
C ARG A 164 -7.14 -2.61 10.82
N ARG A 165 -7.29 -2.86 9.52
CA ARG A 165 -8.47 -3.57 8.97
C ARG A 165 -8.57 -5.02 9.44
N MET A 166 -7.46 -5.63 9.87
CA MET A 166 -7.41 -7.00 10.36
C MET A 166 -7.38 -7.14 11.88
N ARG A 167 -7.53 -6.06 12.67
CA ARG A 167 -7.53 -6.12 14.14
C ARG A 167 -8.66 -6.97 14.73
N ASN A 168 -9.85 -6.88 14.13
CA ASN A 168 -11.07 -7.53 14.64
C ASN A 168 -11.57 -8.59 13.66
N LEU A 169 -10.67 -9.44 13.15
CA LEU A 169 -11.10 -10.56 12.33
C LEU A 169 -11.94 -11.52 13.18
N GLU A 170 -13.14 -11.82 12.71
CA GLU A 170 -13.99 -12.83 13.31
C GLU A 170 -13.67 -14.20 12.70
N ARG A 171 -13.83 -15.25 13.51
CA ARG A 171 -13.76 -16.63 13.03
C ARG A 171 -15.04 -16.97 12.29
N ASN A 172 -14.94 -17.76 11.23
CA ASN A 172 -16.08 -18.25 10.45
C ASN A 172 -16.98 -17.15 9.87
N MET A 173 -16.39 -16.07 9.33
CA MET A 173 -17.16 -14.95 8.75
C MET A 173 -18.10 -15.36 7.61
N CYS A 174 -17.85 -16.48 6.92
CA CYS A 174 -18.72 -16.98 5.85
C CYS A 174 -19.76 -18.02 6.35
N ASP A 175 -19.88 -18.20 7.67
CA ASP A 175 -20.82 -19.13 8.31
C ASP A 175 -20.84 -20.52 7.66
N LEU A 176 -19.65 -21.12 7.56
CA LEU A 176 -19.48 -22.44 6.99
C LEU A 176 -19.71 -23.53 8.04
N ASP A 177 -20.23 -24.67 7.58
CA ASP A 177 -20.28 -25.90 8.37
C ASP A 177 -18.84 -26.41 8.56
N PRO A 178 -18.36 -26.58 9.81
CA PRO A 178 -16.99 -27.02 10.07
C PRO A 178 -16.69 -28.45 9.61
N SER A 179 -17.71 -29.24 9.25
CA SER A 179 -17.54 -30.59 8.70
C SER A 179 -17.25 -30.62 7.20
N LEU A 180 -17.41 -29.49 6.50
CA LEU A 180 -17.19 -29.39 5.06
C LEU A 180 -15.83 -28.78 4.72
N LEU A 181 -15.20 -29.29 3.67
CA LEU A 181 -14.05 -28.67 3.03
C LEU A 181 -14.52 -27.54 2.11
N ASN A 182 -13.67 -26.53 1.90
CA ASN A 182 -14.02 -25.37 1.07
C ASN A 182 -14.53 -25.73 -0.33
N TYR A 183 -13.96 -26.77 -0.97
CA TYR A 183 -14.40 -27.19 -2.31
C TYR A 183 -15.78 -27.89 -2.31
N GLU A 184 -16.27 -28.33 -1.15
CA GLU A 184 -17.58 -28.97 -1.00
C GLU A 184 -18.71 -27.94 -0.88
N VAL A 185 -18.36 -26.69 -0.55
CA VAL A 185 -19.30 -25.57 -0.42
C VAL A 185 -19.53 -24.91 -1.78
N LYS A 186 -20.68 -25.19 -2.41
CA LYS A 186 -20.99 -24.75 -3.78
C LYS A 186 -21.13 -23.24 -3.94
N ASP A 187 -21.59 -22.54 -2.91
CA ASP A 187 -21.86 -21.10 -2.86
C ASP A 187 -20.74 -20.31 -2.14
N LEU A 188 -19.57 -20.92 -1.93
CA LEU A 188 -18.47 -20.31 -1.15
C LEU A 188 -18.05 -18.95 -1.70
N GLU A 189 -17.92 -18.81 -3.02
CA GLU A 189 -17.48 -17.57 -3.65
C GLU A 189 -18.47 -16.43 -3.40
N GLU A 190 -19.77 -16.72 -3.41
CA GLU A 190 -20.83 -15.75 -3.11
C GLU A 190 -20.76 -15.32 -1.64
N ARG A 191 -20.65 -16.28 -0.72
CA ARG A 191 -20.50 -15.99 0.71
C ARG A 191 -19.26 -15.17 1.02
N VAL A 192 -18.14 -15.42 0.33
CA VAL A 192 -16.93 -14.61 0.47
C VAL A 192 -17.19 -13.18 0.02
N LYS A 193 -17.86 -12.97 -1.12
CA LYS A 193 -18.20 -11.63 -1.62
C LYS A 193 -19.16 -10.87 -0.69
N GLU A 194 -20.11 -11.57 -0.08
CA GLU A 194 -21.09 -10.98 0.83
C GLU A 194 -20.50 -10.64 2.20
N ASN A 195 -19.66 -11.52 2.75
CA ASN A 195 -19.19 -11.40 4.13
C ASN A 195 -17.80 -10.79 4.26
N ILE A 196 -16.98 -10.82 3.21
CA ILE A 196 -15.60 -10.32 3.25
C ILE A 196 -15.48 -9.15 2.27
N SER A 197 -15.48 -7.92 2.81
CA SER A 197 -15.38 -6.71 1.99
C SER A 197 -14.13 -6.72 1.10
N PRO A 198 -14.16 -6.09 -0.10
CA PRO A 198 -12.99 -6.01 -0.99
C PRO A 198 -11.75 -5.41 -0.33
N GLY A 199 -11.93 -4.44 0.57
CA GLY A 199 -10.84 -3.86 1.35
C GLY A 199 -10.19 -4.86 2.32
N LEU A 200 -10.99 -5.72 2.94
CA LEU A 200 -10.49 -6.77 3.82
C LEU A 200 -9.81 -7.90 3.03
N GLN A 201 -10.35 -8.27 1.86
CA GLN A 201 -9.70 -9.22 0.96
C GLN A 201 -8.31 -8.72 0.53
N TYR A 202 -8.21 -7.45 0.13
CA TYR A 202 -6.93 -6.82 -0.20
C TYR A 202 -5.98 -6.82 1.00
N ALA A 203 -6.45 -6.41 2.18
CA ALA A 203 -5.63 -6.36 3.38
C ALA A 203 -5.05 -7.73 3.75
N ARG A 204 -5.87 -8.79 3.71
CA ARG A 204 -5.44 -10.17 4.00
C ARG A 204 -4.37 -10.65 3.01
N ALA A 205 -4.57 -10.34 1.74
CA ALA A 205 -3.72 -10.76 0.65
C ALA A 205 -2.35 -10.05 0.63
N HIS A 206 -2.33 -8.74 0.85
CA HIS A 206 -1.18 -7.89 0.47
C HIS A 206 -0.50 -7.20 1.66
N MET A 207 -1.07 -7.27 2.88
CA MET A 207 -0.40 -6.77 4.08
C MET A 207 1.06 -7.22 4.20
N PRO A 208 1.41 -8.50 3.97
CA PRO A 208 2.78 -8.97 4.19
C PRO A 208 3.80 -8.33 3.27
N GLU A 209 3.41 -8.10 2.01
CA GLU A 209 4.26 -7.44 1.02
C GLU A 209 4.49 -5.98 1.43
N HIS A 210 3.44 -5.26 1.84
CA HIS A 210 3.58 -3.89 2.34
C HIS A 210 4.43 -3.81 3.62
N VAL A 211 4.27 -4.75 4.55
CA VAL A 211 5.12 -4.85 5.74
C VAL A 211 6.58 -5.08 5.36
N SER A 212 6.87 -6.01 4.45
CA SER A 212 8.25 -6.31 4.05
C SER A 212 8.99 -5.13 3.42
N GLN A 213 8.26 -4.21 2.79
CA GLN A 213 8.78 -3.00 2.15
C GLN A 213 8.75 -1.77 3.05
N THR A 214 8.18 -1.89 4.25
CA THR A 214 8.20 -0.82 5.25
C THR A 214 9.62 -0.64 5.78
N PRO A 215 10.08 0.60 6.02
CA PRO A 215 11.36 0.83 6.69
C PRO A 215 11.48 0.04 8.00
N ALA A 216 12.60 -0.66 8.18
CA ALA A 216 12.83 -1.40 9.41
C ALA A 216 12.83 -0.46 10.62
N GLY A 217 12.17 -0.87 11.70
CA GLY A 217 12.02 -0.03 12.90
C GLY A 217 10.81 0.90 12.90
N SER A 218 9.88 0.77 11.95
CA SER A 218 8.54 1.40 12.08
C SER A 218 7.86 0.90 13.36
N ALA A 219 7.76 1.79 14.36
CA ALA A 219 7.19 1.47 15.66
C ALA A 219 5.70 1.11 15.55
N GLU A 220 4.97 1.80 14.67
CA GLU A 220 3.54 1.58 14.48
C GLU A 220 3.27 0.23 13.80
N VAL A 221 3.97 -0.08 12.70
CA VAL A 221 3.83 -1.38 12.04
C VAL A 221 4.26 -2.52 12.96
N GLY A 222 5.35 -2.35 13.73
CA GLY A 222 5.79 -3.34 14.70
C GLY A 222 4.77 -3.59 15.83
N SER A 223 4.11 -2.54 16.32
CA SER A 223 3.05 -2.64 17.33
C SER A 223 1.82 -3.37 16.78
N LEU A 224 1.36 -2.98 15.59
CA LEU A 224 0.22 -3.59 14.90
C LEU A 224 0.46 -5.07 14.55
N LEU A 225 1.68 -5.42 14.11
CA LEU A 225 2.05 -6.80 13.84
C LEU A 225 2.06 -7.67 15.09
N ARG A 226 2.54 -7.12 16.21
CA ARG A 226 2.50 -7.80 17.50
C ARG A 226 1.06 -8.12 17.92
N GLU A 227 0.18 -7.12 17.85
CA GLU A 227 -1.26 -7.30 18.10
C GLU A 227 -1.86 -8.38 17.18
N PHE A 228 -1.61 -8.27 15.87
CA PHE A 228 -2.07 -9.23 14.87
C PHE A 228 -1.58 -10.66 15.16
N SER A 229 -0.31 -10.85 15.51
CA SER A 229 0.25 -12.17 15.80
C SER A 229 -0.42 -12.87 17.00
N GLN A 230 -0.94 -12.10 17.96
CA GLN A 230 -1.53 -12.64 19.18
C GLN A 230 -2.98 -13.07 18.98
N VAL A 231 -3.75 -12.34 18.16
CA VAL A 231 -5.21 -12.49 18.08
C VAL A 231 -5.71 -12.76 16.66
N GLY A 232 -5.07 -12.18 15.65
CA GLY A 232 -5.55 -12.17 14.26
C GLY A 232 -5.02 -13.28 13.36
N LEU A 233 -3.91 -13.94 13.72
CA LEU A 233 -3.19 -14.86 12.82
C LEU A 233 -4.06 -16.03 12.32
N MET A 234 -4.78 -16.70 13.22
CA MET A 234 -5.62 -17.85 12.85
C MET A 234 -6.81 -17.44 11.98
N ASN A 235 -7.45 -16.32 12.30
CA ASN A 235 -8.60 -15.81 11.53
C ASN A 235 -8.14 -15.25 10.17
N TRP A 236 -6.88 -14.82 10.06
CA TRP A 236 -6.26 -14.47 8.79
C TRP A 236 -5.97 -15.70 7.93
N LEU A 237 -5.42 -16.78 8.50
CA LEU A 237 -5.21 -18.05 7.79
C LEU A 237 -6.52 -18.66 7.30
N GLU A 238 -7.56 -18.63 8.13
CA GLU A 238 -8.91 -19.00 7.73
C GLU A 238 -9.38 -18.15 6.53
N GLY A 239 -9.19 -16.84 6.60
CA GLY A 239 -9.48 -15.94 5.50
C GLY A 239 -8.76 -16.26 4.20
N LEU A 240 -7.46 -16.56 4.27
CA LEU A 240 -6.69 -17.02 3.12
C LEU A 240 -7.24 -18.35 2.59
N SER A 241 -7.69 -19.25 3.46
CA SER A 241 -8.33 -20.51 3.08
C SER A 241 -9.60 -20.30 2.28
N LEU A 242 -10.49 -19.45 2.77
CA LEU A 242 -11.73 -19.08 2.08
C LEU A 242 -11.45 -18.46 0.70
N MET A 243 -10.32 -17.77 0.55
CA MET A 243 -9.89 -17.15 -0.70
C MET A 243 -9.05 -18.08 -1.60
N GLY A 244 -8.76 -19.32 -1.18
CA GLY A 244 -7.91 -20.25 -1.93
C GLY A 244 -6.40 -19.93 -1.91
N ARG A 245 -5.95 -19.11 -0.96
CA ARG A 245 -4.61 -18.50 -0.90
C ARG A 245 -3.76 -18.95 0.29
N VAL A 246 -4.10 -20.07 0.94
CA VAL A 246 -3.32 -20.61 2.08
C VAL A 246 -1.86 -20.88 1.72
N HIS A 247 -1.60 -21.27 0.47
CA HIS A 247 -0.25 -21.56 -0.02
C HIS A 247 0.71 -20.36 0.09
N GLU A 248 0.18 -19.13 0.15
CA GLU A 248 0.98 -17.92 0.30
C GLU A 248 1.43 -17.68 1.76
N ALA A 249 0.78 -18.31 2.74
CA ALA A 249 1.02 -18.07 4.16
C ALA A 249 2.47 -18.32 4.60
N VAL A 250 3.14 -19.30 3.98
CA VAL A 250 4.55 -19.60 4.29
C VAL A 250 5.48 -18.49 3.83
N GLY A 251 5.31 -18.01 2.59
CA GLY A 251 6.11 -16.89 2.07
C GLY A 251 5.92 -15.62 2.91
N ILE A 252 4.68 -15.41 3.38
CA ILE A 252 4.30 -14.30 4.24
C ILE A 252 5.02 -14.37 5.60
N ALA A 253 5.04 -15.53 6.24
CA ALA A 253 5.72 -15.72 7.52
C ALA A 253 7.23 -15.40 7.40
N LEU A 254 7.86 -15.83 6.31
CA LEU A 254 9.26 -15.55 6.02
C LEU A 254 9.54 -14.06 5.81
N LEU A 255 8.68 -13.36 5.04
CA LEU A 255 8.80 -11.92 4.82
C LEU A 255 8.74 -11.13 6.13
N ILE A 256 7.79 -11.47 7.01
CA ILE A 256 7.63 -10.82 8.30
C ILE A 256 8.82 -11.12 9.22
N GLU A 257 9.31 -12.37 9.25
CA GLU A 257 10.48 -12.75 10.02
C GLU A 257 11.73 -11.96 9.59
N LEU A 258 11.97 -11.83 8.29
CA LEU A 258 13.09 -11.06 7.73
C LEU A 258 13.00 -9.58 8.11
N TRP A 259 11.81 -9.00 8.05
CA TRP A 259 11.57 -7.62 8.44
C TRP A 259 11.82 -7.39 9.94
N LEU A 260 11.36 -8.32 10.80
CA LEU A 260 11.59 -8.27 12.25
C LEU A 260 13.09 -8.38 12.59
N LYS A 261 13.81 -9.32 11.96
CA LYS A 261 15.27 -9.45 12.13
C LYS A 261 16.00 -8.17 11.72
N SER A 262 15.61 -7.58 10.59
CA SER A 262 16.18 -6.32 10.08
C SER A 262 15.87 -5.11 10.96
N SER A 263 14.83 -5.20 11.78
CA SER A 263 14.43 -4.18 12.76
C SER A 263 15.19 -4.33 14.08
N CYS A 264 15.55 -5.55 14.49
CA CYS A 264 16.36 -5.81 15.69
C CYS A 264 17.85 -5.48 15.51
N THR A 265 18.42 -5.63 14.32
CA THR A 265 19.86 -5.34 14.09
C THR A 265 20.20 -3.85 14.15
N ARG A 266 19.21 -2.95 14.02
CA ARG A 266 19.40 -1.50 14.09
C ARG A 266 19.20 -0.90 15.48
N THR A 267 18.68 -1.64 16.45
CA THR A 267 18.36 -1.13 17.80
C THR A 267 19.44 -1.36 18.85
N SER A 268 20.67 -1.74 18.47
CA SER A 268 21.79 -1.84 19.42
C SER A 268 22.91 -0.85 19.10
N PRO A 269 23.01 0.30 19.79
CA PRO A 269 24.31 0.78 20.21
C PRO A 269 24.74 -0.12 21.36
N VAL A 270 25.64 -1.08 21.09
CA VAL A 270 26.36 -1.78 22.16
C VAL A 270 26.98 -0.69 23.05
N PRO A 271 26.66 -0.61 24.35
CA PRO A 271 27.40 0.26 25.25
C PRO A 271 28.83 -0.25 25.25
N LYS A 272 29.78 0.55 24.75
CA LYS A 272 31.20 0.30 24.98
C LYS A 272 31.44 0.45 26.48
N TYR A 273 31.26 -0.62 27.25
CA TYR A 273 31.86 -0.73 28.55
C TYR A 273 33.36 -0.86 28.34
N SER A 274 34.06 0.27 28.44
CA SER A 274 35.51 0.31 28.59
C SER A 274 35.85 -0.32 29.94
N ALA A 275 36.23 -1.59 29.95
CA ALA A 275 36.93 -2.19 31.07
C ALA A 275 38.32 -1.54 31.16
N VAL A 276 38.46 -0.51 31.99
CA VAL A 276 39.78 -0.07 32.47
C VAL A 276 40.17 -1.01 33.60
N CYS A 277 40.85 -2.10 33.25
CA CYS A 277 41.58 -2.92 34.20
C CYS A 277 43.02 -2.42 34.24
N SER A 278 43.28 -1.35 34.99
CA SER A 278 44.63 -0.87 35.26
C SER A 278 45.24 -1.71 36.40
N TYR A 279 46.01 -2.72 36.03
CA TYR A 279 46.99 -3.36 36.93
C TYR A 279 48.14 -2.37 37.18
N THR A 280 48.14 -1.67 38.32
CA THR A 280 49.33 -1.00 38.83
C THR A 280 50.21 -2.02 39.54
N ARG A 281 51.29 -2.45 38.88
CA ARG A 281 52.43 -3.09 39.55
C ARG A 281 53.20 -2.01 40.31
N HIS A 282 53.26 -2.12 41.63
CA HIS A 282 54.29 -1.43 42.41
C HIS A 282 55.63 -2.18 42.26
N PRO A 283 56.75 -1.50 41.97
CA PRO A 283 58.07 -2.06 42.17
C PRO A 283 58.49 -1.95 43.65
N PRO A 284 59.41 -2.80 44.12
CA PRO A 284 59.78 -2.83 45.53
C PRO A 284 60.84 -1.75 45.83
N GLN A 285 60.59 -0.97 46.89
CA GLN A 285 61.57 -0.49 47.87
C GLN A 285 60.83 0.05 49.09
#